data_AF-A0A9D1YFG7-F1
#
_entry.id   AF-A0A9D1YFG7-F1
#
_cell.length_a   1.000
_cell.length_b   1.000
_cell.length_c   1.000
_cell.angle_alpha   90.00
_cell.angle_beta   90.00
_cell.angle_gamma   90.00
#
_symmetry.space_group_name_H-M   'P 1'
#
loop_
_entity.id
_entity.type
_entity.pdbx_description
1 polymer ?
#
loop_
_entity_poly.entity_id
_entity_poly.type
_entity_poly.pdbx_seq_one_letter_code
_entity_poly.pdbx_strand_id
1 'polypeptide(L)'
;MTAKSRSKKIILACLACILATVFLAMAGCSAPQEAAQLPDPEPQTWEQTMEEAGSAAGYGWKLPQTVDTFYSVEDAVKDAEAIVYGRIVGEPSAWEETEDGSYLPCDLSSAQADCFQYSVEVLADGLGHFSPGEKISVSVRTSHLMETSHPAAGTEIIVPLLSWEEDGKLGMLMGDVPTCFLVTDSGHILSIGNQGYLFSGLGANALWEEMLRCHEDPSQEMVGNPLL
;
A
#
# COMPACT_ATOMS: atom_id res chain seq x y z
N MET A 1 2.55 -37.52 -64.22
CA MET A 1 2.46 -36.33 -63.35
C MET A 1 2.55 -36.79 -61.91
N THR A 2 3.66 -36.56 -61.24
CA THR A 2 3.94 -37.02 -59.87
C THR A 2 4.01 -35.79 -58.96
N ALA A 3 3.03 -35.66 -58.07
CA ALA A 3 2.94 -34.55 -57.11
C ALA A 3 4.04 -34.68 -56.05
N LYS A 4 4.88 -33.65 -55.91
CA LYS A 4 5.95 -33.58 -54.91
C LYS A 4 5.37 -33.40 -53.50
N SER A 5 5.64 -34.37 -52.63
CA SER A 5 5.42 -34.30 -51.18
C SER A 5 6.35 -33.25 -50.55
N ARG A 6 5.84 -32.03 -50.32
CA ARG A 6 6.56 -30.91 -49.67
C ARG A 6 5.97 -30.49 -48.31
N SER A 7 5.00 -31.24 -47.77
CA SER A 7 4.22 -30.78 -46.60
C SER A 7 4.75 -31.21 -45.23
N LYS A 8 5.73 -32.13 -45.15
CA LYS A 8 6.18 -32.70 -43.86
C LYS A 8 7.18 -31.86 -43.06
N LYS A 9 7.90 -30.91 -43.69
CA LYS A 9 8.90 -30.08 -42.99
C LYS A 9 8.33 -28.81 -42.35
N ILE A 10 7.17 -28.33 -42.82
CA ILE A 10 6.56 -27.09 -42.33
C ILE A 10 5.82 -27.34 -41.00
N ILE A 11 5.16 -28.50 -40.87
CA ILE A 11 4.36 -28.86 -39.70
C ILE A 11 5.24 -29.03 -38.45
N LEU A 12 6.48 -29.53 -38.60
CA LEU A 12 7.39 -29.74 -37.46
C LEU A 12 7.94 -28.42 -36.89
N ALA A 13 8.15 -27.42 -37.74
CA ALA A 13 8.61 -26.09 -37.31
C ALA A 13 7.49 -25.32 -36.58
N CYS A 14 6.24 -25.42 -37.05
CA CYS A 14 5.10 -24.81 -36.38
C CYS A 14 4.82 -25.44 -35.01
N LEU A 15 4.97 -26.76 -34.87
CA LEU A 15 4.77 -27.44 -33.58
C LEU A 15 5.84 -27.04 -32.54
N ALA A 16 7.09 -26.86 -32.98
CA ALA A 16 8.18 -26.39 -32.12
C ALA A 16 7.97 -24.94 -31.65
N CYS A 17 7.44 -24.07 -32.53
CA CYS A 17 7.09 -22.70 -32.16
C CYS A 17 5.94 -22.67 -31.13
N ILE A 18 4.90 -23.48 -31.32
CA ILE A 18 3.76 -23.53 -30.39
C ILE A 18 4.21 -24.06 -29.02
N LEU A 19 5.01 -25.13 -28.99
CA LEU A 19 5.58 -25.66 -27.74
C LEU A 19 6.47 -24.64 -27.03
N ALA A 20 7.33 -23.91 -27.76
CA ALA A 20 8.16 -22.85 -27.16
C ALA A 20 7.32 -21.71 -26.57
N THR A 21 6.25 -21.29 -27.26
CA THR A 21 5.33 -20.27 -26.72
C THR A 21 4.52 -20.75 -25.52
N VAL A 22 4.14 -22.03 -25.46
CA VAL A 22 3.43 -22.60 -24.29
C VAL A 22 4.36 -22.72 -23.09
N PHE A 23 5.63 -23.10 -23.28
CA PHE A 23 6.61 -23.13 -22.19
C PHE A 23 7.01 -21.72 -21.71
N LEU A 24 7.12 -20.73 -22.61
CA LEU A 24 7.34 -19.33 -22.21
C LEU A 24 6.11 -18.72 -21.52
N ALA A 25 4.90 -19.07 -21.97
CA ALA A 25 3.66 -18.61 -21.33
C ALA A 25 3.44 -19.28 -19.95
N MET A 26 3.80 -20.56 -19.79
CA MET A 26 3.69 -21.24 -18.49
C MET A 26 4.83 -20.90 -17.53
N ALA A 27 6.02 -20.55 -18.03
CA ALA A 27 7.11 -20.02 -17.20
C ALA A 27 6.81 -18.61 -16.65
N GLY A 28 5.86 -17.89 -17.27
CA GLY A 28 5.34 -16.61 -16.76
C GLY A 28 4.17 -16.75 -15.76
N CYS A 29 3.69 -17.97 -15.49
CA CYS A 29 2.53 -18.21 -14.61
C CYS A 29 2.89 -18.90 -13.28
N SER A 30 4.17 -19.13 -12.98
CA SER A 30 4.57 -19.74 -11.71
C SER A 30 6.01 -19.40 -11.30
N ALA A 31 6.45 -18.15 -11.50
CA ALA A 31 7.48 -17.64 -10.62
C ALA A 31 6.77 -17.35 -9.28
N PRO A 32 7.21 -17.89 -8.14
CA PRO A 32 6.83 -17.28 -6.88
C PRO A 32 7.21 -15.81 -7.03
N GLN A 33 6.21 -14.94 -6.88
CA GLN A 33 6.40 -13.50 -6.88
C GLN A 33 7.41 -13.26 -5.75
N GLU A 34 8.70 -13.07 -6.09
CA GLU A 34 9.69 -12.63 -5.11
C GLU A 34 9.09 -11.35 -4.56
N ALA A 35 8.67 -11.41 -3.28
CA ALA A 35 8.16 -10.25 -2.58
C ALA A 35 9.13 -9.11 -2.88
N ALA A 36 8.63 -8.00 -3.41
CA ALA A 36 9.49 -6.90 -3.83
C ALA A 36 10.35 -6.51 -2.63
N GLN A 37 11.66 -6.76 -2.71
CA GLN A 37 12.57 -6.41 -1.64
C GLN A 37 12.78 -4.90 -1.70
N LEU A 38 12.36 -4.21 -0.65
CA LEU A 38 12.62 -2.79 -0.50
C LEU A 38 14.10 -2.63 -0.11
N PRO A 39 14.79 -1.57 -0.57
CA PRO A 39 16.17 -1.35 -0.19
C PRO A 39 16.28 -1.13 1.33
N ASP A 40 17.15 -1.88 1.99
CA ASP A 40 17.48 -1.67 3.41
C ASP A 40 18.32 -0.40 3.57
N PRO A 41 17.83 0.59 4.34
CA PRO A 41 18.62 1.78 4.60
C PRO A 41 19.63 1.55 5.74
N GLU A 42 20.63 2.43 5.83
CA GLU A 42 21.55 2.46 6.98
C GLU A 42 20.79 2.81 8.27
N PRO A 43 21.08 2.17 9.41
CA PRO A 43 20.38 2.45 10.66
C PRO A 43 20.46 3.92 11.09
N GLN A 44 19.33 4.49 11.49
CA GLN A 44 19.25 5.84 12.07
C GLN A 44 19.33 5.85 13.59
N THR A 45 19.88 6.91 14.16
CA THR A 45 19.74 7.21 15.59
C THR A 45 18.37 7.85 15.87
N TRP A 46 17.93 7.79 17.12
CA TRP A 46 16.69 8.43 17.55
C TRP A 46 16.64 9.93 17.24
N GLU A 47 17.76 10.64 17.39
CA GLU A 47 17.86 12.06 17.05
C GLU A 47 17.64 12.32 15.56
N GLN A 48 18.15 11.44 14.69
CA GLN A 48 17.96 11.53 13.24
C GLN A 48 16.51 11.25 12.85
N THR A 49 15.89 10.22 13.44
CA THR A 49 14.45 9.94 13.26
C THR A 49 13.60 11.13 13.66
N MET A 50 13.92 11.78 14.79
CA MET A 50 13.16 12.93 15.29
C MET A 50 13.39 14.20 14.47
N GLU A 51 14.59 14.41 13.93
CA GLU A 51 14.87 15.50 12.99
C GLU A 51 14.07 15.32 11.70
N GLU A 52 14.06 14.10 11.15
CA GLU A 52 13.31 13.77 9.94
C GLU A 52 11.80 13.86 10.18
N ALA A 53 11.30 13.36 11.32
CA ALA A 53 9.91 13.52 11.76
C ALA A 53 9.51 14.99 11.97
N GLY A 54 10.40 15.81 12.52
CA GLY A 54 10.19 17.27 12.66
C GLY A 54 10.14 17.98 11.31
N SER A 55 10.87 17.48 10.31
CA SER A 55 10.81 17.94 8.92
C SER A 55 9.63 17.36 8.14
N ALA A 56 8.93 16.35 8.70
CA ALA A 56 7.85 15.62 8.03
C ALA A 56 6.62 16.47 7.73
N ALA A 57 6.56 17.70 8.24
CA ALA A 57 5.69 18.74 7.73
C ALA A 57 5.78 18.89 6.19
N GLY A 58 6.91 18.55 5.56
CA GLY A 58 7.10 18.50 4.11
C GLY A 58 6.39 17.34 3.39
N TYR A 59 6.00 16.28 4.09
CA TYR A 59 5.27 15.13 3.55
C TYR A 59 3.77 15.19 3.80
N GLY A 60 3.29 16.25 4.46
CA GLY A 60 1.92 16.72 4.33
C GLY A 60 0.85 16.01 5.15
N TRP A 61 1.15 15.05 6.03
CA TRP A 61 0.16 14.58 7.00
C TRP A 61 0.42 15.10 8.41
N LYS A 62 -0.65 15.55 9.08
CA LYS A 62 -0.69 15.65 10.54
C LYS A 62 -1.99 14.99 11.02
N LEU A 63 -1.86 13.94 11.82
CA LEU A 63 -3.01 13.29 12.46
C LEU A 63 -3.21 13.83 13.89
N PRO A 64 -4.41 13.75 14.46
CA PRO A 64 -4.68 14.18 15.81
C PRO A 64 -3.79 13.44 16.79
N GLN A 65 -3.16 14.21 17.69
CA GLN A 65 -2.29 13.66 18.74
C GLN A 65 -3.01 12.70 19.70
N THR A 66 -4.35 12.66 19.67
CA THR A 66 -5.19 11.93 20.63
C THR A 66 -6.45 11.37 19.97
N VAL A 67 -6.33 10.65 18.85
CA VAL A 67 -7.41 9.74 18.48
C VAL A 67 -7.23 8.50 19.34
N ASP A 68 -8.12 8.29 20.32
CA ASP A 68 -8.29 6.98 20.96
C ASP A 68 -8.82 6.04 19.88
N THR A 69 -7.92 5.42 19.14
CA THR A 69 -8.27 4.36 18.20
C THR A 69 -8.38 3.05 18.99
N PHE A 70 -9.57 2.47 19.02
CA PHE A 70 -9.80 1.16 19.66
C PHE A 70 -9.25 -0.01 18.84
N TYR A 71 -8.83 0.26 17.61
CA TYR A 71 -8.25 -0.70 16.68
C TYR A 71 -6.76 -0.35 16.53
N SER A 72 -5.88 -1.35 16.63
CA SER A 72 -4.43 -1.14 16.64
C SER A 72 -3.81 -1.27 15.24
N VAL A 73 -2.56 -0.81 15.08
CA VAL A 73 -1.79 -1.09 13.85
C VAL A 73 -1.70 -2.60 13.61
N GLU A 74 -1.48 -3.36 14.68
CA GLU A 74 -1.36 -4.80 14.65
C GLU A 74 -2.66 -5.48 14.21
N ASP A 75 -3.81 -5.05 14.73
CA ASP A 75 -5.12 -5.56 14.30
C ASP A 75 -5.36 -5.27 12.81
N ALA A 76 -5.02 -4.05 12.37
CA ALA A 76 -5.17 -3.68 10.96
C ALA A 76 -4.27 -4.49 10.02
N VAL A 77 -3.08 -4.88 10.46
CA VAL A 77 -2.19 -5.78 9.69
C VAL A 77 -2.76 -7.20 9.65
N LYS A 78 -3.28 -7.70 10.77
CA LYS A 78 -3.87 -9.05 10.85
C LYS A 78 -5.11 -9.19 9.97
N ASP A 79 -5.95 -8.18 9.93
CA ASP A 79 -7.20 -8.19 9.16
C ASP A 79 -7.04 -7.60 7.74
N ALA A 80 -5.83 -7.20 7.35
CA ALA A 80 -5.55 -6.62 6.04
C ALA A 80 -5.94 -7.58 4.91
N GLU A 81 -6.67 -7.09 3.91
CA GLU A 81 -6.83 -7.83 2.65
C GLU A 81 -5.57 -7.66 1.79
N ALA A 82 -4.99 -6.46 1.77
CA ALA A 82 -3.76 -6.19 1.05
C ALA A 82 -2.81 -5.38 1.92
N ILE A 83 -1.50 -5.59 1.73
CA ILE A 83 -0.47 -4.74 2.33
C ILE A 83 0.28 -4.13 1.17
N VAL A 84 0.07 -2.85 0.94
CA VAL A 84 0.53 -2.15 -0.27
C VAL A 84 1.69 -1.22 0.08
N TYR A 85 2.78 -1.37 -0.65
CA TYR A 85 3.78 -0.34 -0.82
C TYR A 85 3.49 0.38 -2.14
N GLY A 86 3.27 1.69 -2.08
CA GLY A 86 2.78 2.44 -3.23
C GLY A 86 3.23 3.89 -3.23
N ARG A 87 2.99 4.55 -4.34
CA ARG A 87 3.28 5.98 -4.53
C ARG A 87 1.99 6.74 -4.77
N ILE A 88 1.78 7.80 -4.01
CA ILE A 88 0.64 8.69 -4.19
C ILE A 88 0.78 9.43 -5.52
N VAL A 89 -0.27 9.39 -6.33
CA VAL A 89 -0.30 10.00 -7.66
C VAL A 89 -1.51 10.92 -7.79
N GLY A 90 -1.29 12.09 -8.41
CA GLY A 90 -2.35 13.07 -8.61
C GLY A 90 -2.74 13.82 -7.33
N GLU A 91 -3.85 14.54 -7.42
CA GLU A 91 -4.41 15.34 -6.33
C GLU A 91 -5.43 14.52 -5.53
N PRO A 92 -5.57 14.76 -4.21
CA PRO A 92 -6.62 14.14 -3.41
C PRO A 92 -8.01 14.59 -3.83
N SER A 93 -9.01 13.78 -3.49
CA SER A 93 -10.43 14.13 -3.57
C SER A 93 -11.07 14.06 -2.18
N ALA A 94 -12.12 14.84 -1.95
CA ALA A 94 -12.91 14.80 -0.71
C ALA A 94 -14.34 14.35 -0.98
N TRP A 95 -14.91 13.66 -0.01
CA TRP A 95 -16.26 13.12 -0.06
C TRP A 95 -16.98 13.40 1.26
N GLU A 96 -18.24 13.79 1.16
CA GLU A 96 -19.19 13.98 2.27
C GLU A 96 -20.20 12.83 2.26
N GLU A 97 -20.50 12.28 3.44
CA GLU A 97 -21.54 11.29 3.68
C GLU A 97 -22.90 12.00 3.77
N THR A 98 -23.84 11.56 2.96
CA THR A 98 -25.20 12.09 2.92
C THR A 98 -26.09 11.42 3.97
N GLU A 99 -27.27 12.01 4.25
CA GLU A 99 -28.20 11.47 5.26
C GLU A 99 -28.67 10.03 5.02
N ASP A 100 -28.58 9.55 3.77
CA ASP A 100 -28.90 8.17 3.36
C ASP A 100 -27.68 7.23 3.33
N GLY A 101 -26.52 7.67 3.81
CA GLY A 101 -25.28 6.88 3.88
C GLY A 101 -24.47 6.85 2.58
N SER A 102 -24.89 7.58 1.54
CA SER A 102 -24.13 7.66 0.29
C SER A 102 -22.99 8.69 0.37
N TYR A 103 -22.01 8.61 -0.52
CA TYR A 103 -20.92 9.58 -0.59
C TYR A 103 -21.03 10.46 -1.84
N LEU A 104 -20.93 11.78 -1.66
CA LEU A 104 -20.88 12.75 -2.74
C LEU A 104 -19.56 13.54 -2.72
N PRO A 105 -18.98 13.88 -3.89
CA PRO A 105 -17.78 14.70 -3.94
C PRO A 105 -18.02 16.08 -3.34
N CYS A 106 -17.07 16.57 -2.55
CA CYS A 106 -17.07 17.93 -2.00
C CYS A 106 -15.70 18.59 -2.16
N ASP A 107 -15.60 19.89 -1.83
CA ASP A 107 -14.33 20.61 -1.87
C ASP A 107 -13.36 20.05 -0.80
N LEU A 108 -12.06 19.96 -1.12
CA LEU A 108 -11.02 19.53 -0.17
C LEU A 108 -10.99 20.36 1.13
N SER A 109 -11.37 21.64 1.03
CA SER A 109 -11.45 22.56 2.18
C SER A 109 -12.79 22.51 2.91
N SER A 110 -13.71 21.61 2.52
CA SER A 110 -15.02 21.51 3.14
C SER A 110 -14.88 21.05 4.59
N ALA A 111 -15.54 21.76 5.50
CA ALA A 111 -15.67 21.33 6.90
C ALA A 111 -16.58 20.10 7.07
N GLN A 112 -17.30 19.73 6.00
CA GLN A 112 -18.22 18.59 5.95
C GLN A 112 -17.60 17.38 5.23
N ALA A 113 -16.32 17.42 4.83
CA ALA A 113 -15.68 16.25 4.26
C ALA A 113 -15.60 15.14 5.33
N ASP A 114 -16.10 13.96 5.02
CA ASP A 114 -16.08 12.77 5.88
C ASP A 114 -14.90 11.85 5.54
N CYS A 115 -14.47 11.82 4.28
CA CYS A 115 -13.23 11.17 3.90
C CYS A 115 -12.47 11.90 2.79
N PHE A 116 -11.15 11.71 2.79
CA PHE A 116 -10.29 12.03 1.65
C PHE A 116 -9.89 10.75 0.95
N GLN A 117 -9.86 10.78 -0.37
CA GLN A 117 -9.41 9.66 -1.19
C GLN A 117 -8.19 10.05 -2.00
N TYR A 118 -7.18 9.20 -1.90
CA TYR A 118 -5.90 9.31 -2.59
C TYR A 118 -5.82 8.24 -3.69
N SER A 119 -5.26 8.58 -4.84
CA SER A 119 -4.88 7.59 -5.84
C SER A 119 -3.45 7.13 -5.56
N VAL A 120 -3.25 5.82 -5.47
CA VAL A 120 -1.95 5.20 -5.18
C VAL A 120 -1.58 4.28 -6.32
N GLU A 121 -0.42 4.51 -6.92
CA GLU A 121 0.21 3.57 -7.86
C GLU A 121 0.95 2.50 -7.04
N VAL A 122 0.53 1.25 -7.20
CA VAL A 122 1.09 0.10 -6.47
C VAL A 122 2.51 -0.16 -6.96
N LEU A 123 3.48 -0.15 -6.05
CA LEU A 123 4.86 -0.55 -6.33
C LEU A 123 5.08 -2.02 -5.95
N ALA A 124 4.48 -2.45 -4.85
CA ALA A 124 4.39 -3.84 -4.42
C ALA A 124 3.12 -4.09 -3.62
N ASP A 125 2.60 -5.31 -3.71
CA ASP A 125 1.56 -5.82 -2.82
C ASP A 125 2.07 -7.13 -2.20
N GLY A 126 2.11 -7.13 -0.87
CA GLY A 126 2.63 -8.22 -0.06
C GLY A 126 1.72 -9.45 -0.06
N LEU A 127 0.43 -9.27 -0.36
CA LEU A 127 -0.59 -10.32 -0.30
C LEU A 127 -1.10 -10.75 -1.69
N GLY A 128 -0.64 -10.07 -2.76
CA GLY A 128 -0.87 -10.48 -4.14
C GLY A 128 -2.25 -10.18 -4.73
N HIS A 129 -2.98 -9.22 -4.16
CA HIS A 129 -4.27 -8.72 -4.66
C HIS A 129 -4.11 -7.75 -5.84
N PHE A 130 -3.08 -6.91 -5.81
CA PHE A 130 -2.82 -5.87 -6.81
C PHE A 130 -1.53 -6.10 -7.59
N SER A 131 -1.52 -5.66 -8.84
CA SER A 131 -0.34 -5.74 -9.70
C SER A 131 0.54 -4.48 -9.59
N PRO A 132 1.88 -4.59 -9.66
CA PRO A 132 2.73 -3.41 -9.78
C PRO A 132 2.34 -2.53 -10.97
N GLY A 133 2.23 -1.22 -10.73
CA GLY A 133 1.76 -0.20 -11.67
C GLY A 133 0.24 -0.01 -11.70
N GLU A 134 -0.53 -0.85 -11.00
CA GLU A 134 -1.98 -0.65 -10.84
C GLU A 134 -2.26 0.61 -10.02
N LYS A 135 -3.33 1.33 -10.38
CA LYS A 135 -3.78 2.51 -9.65
C LYS A 135 -5.00 2.16 -8.83
N ILE A 136 -4.86 2.25 -7.52
CA ILE A 136 -5.92 1.99 -6.55
C ILE A 136 -6.37 3.28 -5.88
N SER A 137 -7.61 3.29 -5.44
CA SER A 137 -8.17 4.37 -4.62
C SER A 137 -8.13 3.96 -3.17
N VAL A 138 -7.59 4.84 -2.34
CA VAL A 138 -7.31 4.58 -0.94
C VAL A 138 -7.92 5.72 -0.13
N SER A 139 -8.89 5.42 0.72
CA SER A 139 -9.67 6.42 1.46
C SER A 139 -9.24 6.51 2.93
N VAL A 140 -9.22 7.74 3.48
CA VAL A 140 -8.93 8.08 4.88
C VAL A 140 -10.08 8.90 5.44
N ARG A 141 -10.66 8.50 6.58
CA ARG A 141 -11.69 9.33 7.23
C ARG A 141 -11.09 10.62 7.80
N THR A 142 -11.80 11.73 7.64
CA THR A 142 -11.36 13.06 8.11
C THR A 142 -11.34 13.17 9.64
N SER A 143 -12.17 12.39 10.34
CA SER A 143 -12.14 12.25 11.81
C SER A 143 -10.77 11.82 12.35
N HIS A 144 -9.94 11.23 11.50
CA HIS A 144 -8.58 10.81 11.83
C HIS A 144 -7.53 11.84 11.43
N LEU A 145 -7.87 13.01 10.88
CA LEU A 145 -6.91 14.03 10.42
C LEU A 145 -7.02 15.32 11.26
N MET A 146 -5.87 15.93 11.54
CA MET A 146 -5.77 17.11 12.42
C MET A 146 -5.86 18.43 11.64
N GLU A 147 -5.51 18.39 10.36
CA GLU A 147 -5.43 19.54 9.46
C GLU A 147 -5.81 19.08 8.04
N THR A 148 -6.22 20.01 7.18
CA THR A 148 -6.43 19.81 5.73
C THR A 148 -5.10 19.67 4.97
N SER A 149 -4.06 19.18 5.64
CA SER A 149 -2.75 18.96 5.05
C SER A 149 -2.81 17.60 4.34
N HIS A 150 -2.43 17.60 3.07
CA HIS A 150 -2.44 16.43 2.21
C HIS A 150 -1.01 16.07 1.79
N PRO A 151 -0.71 14.77 1.61
CA PRO A 151 0.58 14.33 1.11
C PRO A 151 0.78 14.82 -0.31
N ALA A 152 2.00 15.23 -0.63
CA ALA A 152 2.35 15.60 -2.00
C ALA A 152 2.29 14.39 -2.93
N ALA A 153 1.96 14.63 -4.20
CA ALA A 153 2.15 13.61 -5.23
C ALA A 153 3.63 13.20 -5.29
N GLY A 154 3.88 11.90 -5.44
CA GLY A 154 5.21 11.31 -5.40
C GLY A 154 5.61 10.72 -4.05
N THR A 155 4.89 11.05 -2.97
CA THR A 155 5.12 10.45 -1.65
C THR A 155 4.88 8.95 -1.70
N GLU A 156 5.84 8.19 -1.16
CA GLU A 156 5.74 6.75 -1.03
C GLU A 156 5.18 6.36 0.34
N ILE A 157 4.35 5.33 0.36
CA ILE A 157 3.64 4.88 1.56
C ILE A 157 3.63 3.35 1.65
N ILE A 158 3.58 2.85 2.88
CA ILE A 158 3.17 1.47 3.20
C ILE A 158 1.84 1.54 3.94
N VAL A 159 0.86 0.76 3.49
CA VAL A 159 -0.50 0.76 4.06
C VAL A 159 -1.11 -0.65 4.05
N PRO A 160 -1.58 -1.16 5.20
CA PRO A 160 -2.52 -2.27 5.24
C PRO A 160 -3.92 -1.76 4.88
N LEU A 161 -4.51 -2.36 3.84
CA LEU A 161 -5.83 -2.02 3.31
C LEU A 161 -6.85 -3.00 3.87
N LEU A 162 -7.89 -2.46 4.50
CA LEU A 162 -9.04 -3.23 4.95
C LEU A 162 -10.14 -3.13 3.89
N SER A 163 -10.77 -4.25 3.56
CA SER A 163 -12.03 -4.21 2.81
C SER A 163 -13.06 -3.43 3.58
N TRP A 164 -13.74 -2.54 2.88
CA TRP A 164 -15.08 -2.10 3.25
C TRP A 164 -16.03 -2.57 2.14
N GLU A 165 -16.99 -3.41 2.52
CA GLU A 165 -18.20 -3.59 1.73
C GLU A 165 -19.32 -2.78 2.38
N GLU A 166 -19.78 -1.74 1.67
CA GLU A 166 -21.08 -1.13 1.91
C GLU A 166 -21.88 -1.20 0.60
N ASP A 167 -23.11 -1.72 0.69
CA ASP A 167 -24.06 -1.84 -0.42
C ASP A 167 -23.51 -2.49 -1.71
N GLY A 168 -22.64 -3.49 -1.58
CA GLY A 168 -22.14 -4.28 -2.71
C GLY A 168 -21.17 -3.54 -3.64
N LYS A 169 -20.60 -2.41 -3.19
CA LYS A 169 -19.45 -1.76 -3.83
C LYS A 169 -18.22 -1.97 -2.94
N LEU A 170 -17.30 -2.83 -3.38
CA LEU A 170 -15.99 -2.95 -2.75
C LEU A 170 -15.24 -1.61 -2.89
N GLY A 171 -14.94 -0.98 -1.76
CA GLY A 171 -13.98 0.11 -1.65
C GLY A 171 -12.86 -0.30 -0.71
N MET A 172 -11.65 0.21 -0.95
CA MET A 172 -10.53 0.01 -0.03
C MET A 172 -10.40 1.20 0.92
N LEU A 173 -10.51 0.92 2.20
CA LEU A 173 -10.19 1.88 3.24
C LEU A 173 -8.73 1.69 3.65
N MET A 174 -8.00 2.80 3.81
CA MET A 174 -7.03 2.84 4.89
C MET A 174 -7.90 2.65 6.13
N GLY A 175 -7.68 1.58 6.90
CA GLY A 175 -8.60 1.19 7.97
C GLY A 175 -9.02 2.34 8.87
N ASP A 176 -10.01 2.12 9.75
CA ASP A 176 -10.49 3.09 10.77
C ASP A 176 -9.40 3.53 11.78
N VAL A 177 -8.13 3.30 11.46
CA VAL A 177 -6.91 3.67 12.17
C VAL A 177 -5.92 4.16 11.11
N PRO A 178 -5.21 5.28 11.36
CA PRO A 178 -4.11 5.67 10.51
C PRO A 178 -2.96 4.67 10.62
N THR A 179 -2.99 3.66 9.76
CA THR A 179 -1.96 2.64 9.57
C THR A 179 -1.07 2.94 8.37
N CYS A 180 -1.08 4.21 7.94
CA CYS A 180 -0.22 4.71 6.89
C CYS A 180 1.18 5.01 7.43
N PHE A 181 2.19 4.47 6.77
CA PHE A 181 3.58 4.78 7.04
C PHE A 181 4.16 5.47 5.82
N LEU A 182 4.70 6.67 6.01
CA LEU A 182 5.44 7.38 4.97
C LEU A 182 6.80 6.72 4.80
N VAL A 183 7.22 6.48 3.57
CA VAL A 183 8.59 6.10 3.25
C VAL A 183 9.34 7.37 2.85
N THR A 184 10.39 7.72 3.57
CA THR A 184 11.18 8.91 3.31
C THR A 184 12.22 8.65 2.22
N ASP A 185 12.82 9.73 1.69
CA ASP A 185 13.90 9.65 0.70
C ASP A 185 15.09 8.78 1.17
N SER A 186 15.28 8.64 2.49
CA SER A 186 16.33 7.82 3.09
C SER A 186 15.96 6.34 3.20
N GLY A 187 14.73 5.96 2.83
CA GLY A 187 14.21 4.59 2.93
C GLY A 187 13.66 4.22 4.30
N HIS A 188 13.57 5.17 5.23
CA HIS A 188 13.01 4.95 6.56
C HIS A 188 11.52 5.23 6.59
N ILE A 189 10.85 4.69 7.59
CA ILE A 189 9.43 4.92 7.79
C ILE A 189 9.20 6.00 8.84
N LEU A 190 8.28 6.89 8.52
CA LEU A 190 7.68 7.80 9.49
C LEU A 190 6.23 7.40 9.66
N SER A 191 5.88 6.99 10.87
CA SER A 191 4.49 6.80 11.19
C SER A 191 3.78 8.11 11.31
N ILE A 192 2.57 8.08 10.79
CA ILE A 192 1.58 9.07 11.02
C ILE A 192 0.63 8.43 12.05
N GLY A 193 0.74 8.81 13.32
CA GLY A 193 -0.23 8.42 14.36
C GLY A 193 0.37 7.98 15.70
N ASN A 194 -0.47 7.92 16.74
CA ASN A 194 -0.06 7.70 18.14
C ASN A 194 0.30 6.24 18.48
N GLN A 195 0.05 5.26 17.61
CA GLN A 195 0.54 3.89 17.81
C GLN A 195 1.67 3.54 16.83
N GLY A 196 1.61 4.04 15.61
CA GLY A 196 2.65 3.73 14.64
C GLY A 196 4.00 4.39 14.98
N TYR A 197 4.06 5.39 15.88
CA TYR A 197 5.32 6.03 16.26
C TYR A 197 6.37 5.01 16.75
N LEU A 198 5.93 3.90 17.33
CA LEU A 198 6.78 2.79 17.76
C LEU A 198 7.60 2.20 16.61
N PHE A 199 7.18 2.38 15.36
CA PHE A 199 7.88 1.89 14.18
C PHE A 199 8.72 2.98 13.50
N SER A 200 8.52 4.27 13.84
CA SER A 200 9.24 5.38 13.19
C SER A 200 10.76 5.20 13.28
N GLY A 201 11.45 5.41 12.17
CA GLY A 201 12.90 5.22 12.06
C GLY A 201 13.32 3.78 11.73
N LEU A 202 12.40 2.83 11.60
CA LEU A 202 12.68 1.55 10.96
C LEU A 202 12.89 1.75 9.45
N GLY A 203 13.69 0.90 8.83
CA GLY A 203 13.73 0.80 7.37
C GLY A 203 12.40 0.30 6.82
N ALA A 204 12.00 0.79 5.64
CA ALA A 204 10.76 0.39 4.98
C ALA A 204 10.66 -1.11 4.75
N ASN A 205 11.78 -1.75 4.40
CA ASN A 205 11.84 -3.21 4.25
C ASN A 205 11.59 -3.95 5.58
N ALA A 206 12.16 -3.46 6.69
CA ALA A 206 11.97 -4.08 8.00
C ALA A 206 10.50 -4.00 8.46
N LEU A 207 9.84 -2.86 8.25
CA LEU A 207 8.41 -2.74 8.52
C LEU A 207 7.58 -3.67 7.62
N TRP A 208 7.91 -3.72 6.33
CA TRP A 208 7.24 -4.56 5.34
C TRP A 208 7.30 -6.04 5.71
N GLU A 209 8.49 -6.56 6.00
CA GLU A 209 8.70 -7.94 6.44
C GLU A 209 7.94 -8.25 7.74
N GLU A 210 7.95 -7.31 8.68
CA GLU A 210 7.26 -7.47 9.96
C GLU A 210 5.74 -7.51 9.80
N MET A 211 5.17 -6.65 8.95
CA MET A 211 3.75 -6.67 8.63
C MET A 211 3.35 -8.00 7.97
N LEU A 212 4.13 -8.48 7.01
CA LEU A 212 3.89 -9.76 6.35
C LEU A 212 3.97 -10.93 7.33
N ARG A 213 4.97 -10.94 8.21
CA ARG A 213 5.14 -11.96 9.25
C ARG A 213 3.94 -12.00 10.20
N CYS A 214 3.47 -10.85 10.67
CA CYS A 214 2.31 -10.76 11.57
C CYS A 214 0.98 -11.09 10.87
N HIS A 215 0.86 -10.81 9.57
CA HIS A 215 -0.29 -11.23 8.79
C HIS A 215 -0.32 -12.76 8.58
N GLU A 216 0.83 -13.38 8.28
CA GLU A 216 0.95 -14.83 8.10
C GLU A 216 0.71 -15.62 9.41
N ASP A 217 1.16 -15.10 10.56
CA ASP A 217 0.91 -15.67 11.88
C ASP A 217 0.32 -14.61 12.84
N PRO A 218 -1.02 -14.46 12.87
CA PRO A 218 -1.70 -13.47 13.72
C PRO A 218 -1.54 -13.67 15.22
N SER A 219 -0.94 -14.78 15.66
CA SER A 219 -0.60 -15.00 17.07
C SER A 219 0.66 -14.25 17.52
N GLN A 220 1.43 -13.73 16.57
CA GLN A 220 2.64 -12.96 16.83
C GLN A 220 2.31 -11.48 17.03
N GLU A 221 3.00 -10.86 17.98
CA GLU A 221 3.00 -9.41 18.17
C GLU A 221 3.94 -8.74 17.16
N MET A 222 3.59 -7.52 16.74
CA MET A 222 4.50 -6.69 15.94
C MET A 222 5.63 -6.12 16.80
N VAL A 223 6.85 -6.19 16.29
CA VAL A 223 8.06 -5.68 16.94
C VAL A 223 8.39 -4.30 16.35
N GLY A 224 8.28 -3.27 17.19
CA GLY A 224 8.63 -1.90 16.84
C GLY A 224 10.14 -1.63 16.77
N ASN A 225 10.49 -0.37 16.55
CA ASN A 225 11.86 0.13 16.61
C ASN A 225 12.44 -0.10 18.02
N PRO A 226 13.54 -0.86 18.15
CA PRO A 226 14.14 -1.16 19.46
C PRO A 226 14.79 0.06 20.14
N LEU A 227 14.89 1.20 19.44
CA LEU A 227 15.43 2.46 19.98
C LEU A 227 14.38 3.32 20.70
N LEU A 228 13.11 2.88 20.71
CA LEU A 228 11.96 3.52 21.34
C LEU A 228 11.51 2.78 22.61
#